data_AF-A0AAJ8KJQ2-F1
#
_entry.id   AF-A0AAJ8KJQ2-F1
#
_cell.length_a   1.000
_cell.length_b   1.000
_cell.length_c   1.000
_cell.angle_alpha   90.00
_cell.angle_beta   90.00
_cell.angle_gamma   90.00
#
_symmetry.space_group_name_H-M   'P 1'
#
loop_
_entity.id
_entity.type
_entity.pdbx_description
1 polymer ?
#
loop_
_entity_poly.entity_id
_entity_poly.type
_entity_poly.pdbx_seq_one_letter_code
_entity_poly.pdbx_strand_id
1 'polypeptide(L)'
;MNPARSLLSLTASFSRLAVRPQAAFASSSRSTVSSIPFASKEMRGFASSSRCEATIQQVLRGARKSSKRKSTVPLLDNCFQKKAVCAKVYTTKPRKPNSAVRKVARVKLSNGSMTTAYIPGEGHNLQEHSVVLVRGGGAKDLPGVRYKIIRGALDLNGVAGRISARSKFGVKKAKK
;
A
#
# COMPACT_ATOMS: atom_id res chain seq x y z
N MET A 1 -34.37 -38.32 38.50
CA MET A 1 -33.49 -39.16 39.33
C MET A 1 -32.04 -38.73 39.08
N ASN A 2 -31.50 -37.90 39.96
CA ASN A 2 -30.06 -37.67 40.15
C ASN A 2 -29.57 -38.74 41.17
N PRO A 3 -28.27 -39.13 41.25
CA PRO A 3 -27.24 -38.17 41.70
C PRO A 3 -25.76 -38.38 41.28
N ALA A 4 -25.05 -37.25 41.25
CA ALA A 4 -23.75 -36.94 41.89
C ALA A 4 -22.47 -37.79 41.65
N ARG A 5 -21.39 -37.08 41.28
CA ARG A 5 -20.07 -37.02 41.99
C ARG A 5 -19.17 -35.97 41.30
N SER A 6 -19.05 -34.76 41.88
CA SER A 6 -17.93 -34.24 42.71
C SER A 6 -16.67 -33.86 41.91
N LEU A 7 -16.45 -32.58 41.59
CA LEU A 7 -15.68 -31.58 42.39
C LEU A 7 -14.22 -31.98 42.67
N LEU A 8 -13.28 -31.25 42.04
CA LEU A 8 -12.15 -30.60 42.74
C LEU A 8 -11.39 -29.67 41.77
N SER A 9 -11.38 -28.40 42.17
CA SER A 9 -10.53 -27.30 41.74
C SER A 9 -9.05 -27.55 42.04
N LEU A 10 -8.13 -26.90 41.32
CA LEU A 10 -7.06 -26.10 41.93
C LEU A 10 -6.33 -25.24 40.88
N THR A 11 -6.37 -23.95 41.14
CA THR A 11 -5.63 -22.85 40.53
C THR A 11 -4.15 -22.92 40.86
N ALA A 12 -3.27 -22.65 39.90
CA ALA A 12 -1.88 -22.28 40.18
C ALA A 12 -1.45 -21.11 39.28
N SER A 13 -1.60 -19.92 39.85
CA SER A 13 -0.91 -18.69 39.51
C SER A 13 0.58 -18.82 39.83
N PHE A 14 1.46 -18.55 38.86
CA PHE A 14 2.84 -18.16 39.15
C PHE A 14 3.26 -16.95 38.33
N SER A 15 3.74 -15.98 39.08
CA SER A 15 4.12 -14.63 38.73
C SER A 15 5.44 -14.53 37.97
N ARG A 16 5.53 -13.45 37.20
CA ARG A 16 6.70 -12.83 36.55
C ARG A 16 8.00 -13.00 37.31
N LEU A 17 9.11 -13.18 36.59
CA LEU A 17 10.39 -12.50 36.85
C LEU A 17 11.14 -12.27 35.52
N ALA A 18 11.42 -11.01 35.23
CA ALA A 18 12.27 -10.54 34.15
C ALA A 18 13.54 -9.95 34.77
N VAL A 19 14.73 -10.45 34.43
CA VAL A 19 16.01 -9.75 34.68
C VAL A 19 17.05 -10.14 33.61
N ARG A 20 17.62 -9.12 32.97
CA ARG A 20 18.93 -9.07 32.28
C ARG A 20 19.39 -7.61 32.38
N PRO A 21 20.70 -7.29 32.29
CA PRO A 21 21.88 -7.90 32.90
C PRO A 21 22.65 -6.87 33.78
N GLN A 22 23.63 -7.34 34.56
CA GLN A 22 24.62 -6.49 35.22
C GLN A 22 25.79 -6.17 34.28
N ALA A 23 26.26 -4.93 34.30
CA ALA A 23 27.68 -4.58 34.13
C ALA A 23 27.91 -3.20 34.74
N ALA A 24 28.78 -3.15 35.76
CA ALA A 24 29.29 -1.93 36.37
C ALA A 24 30.80 -1.87 36.09
N PHE A 25 31.27 -0.74 35.56
CA PHE A 25 32.66 -0.30 35.66
C PHE A 25 32.68 1.24 35.62
N ALA A 26 33.06 1.85 36.75
CA ALA A 26 33.75 3.14 36.79
C ALA A 26 35.24 2.87 36.44
N SER A 27 36.09 3.78 35.96
CA SER A 27 36.24 5.20 36.26
C SER A 27 37.20 5.90 35.27
N SER A 28 36.92 7.18 34.99
CA SER A 28 37.87 8.31 34.79
C SER A 28 39.03 8.24 33.77
N SER A 29 39.00 9.14 32.77
CA SER A 29 40.02 10.19 32.60
C SER A 29 39.66 11.23 31.52
N ARG A 30 39.94 12.48 31.87
CA ARG A 30 39.98 13.74 31.09
C ARG A 30 40.03 13.62 29.55
N SER A 31 39.17 14.41 28.89
CA SER A 31 39.66 15.36 27.87
C SER A 31 38.69 16.53 27.74
N THR A 32 39.26 17.72 27.94
CA THR A 32 38.68 19.03 27.66
C THR A 32 38.52 19.19 26.16
N VAL A 33 37.28 19.21 25.68
CA VAL A 33 36.96 19.76 24.35
C VAL A 33 35.90 20.82 24.56
N SER A 34 36.25 22.03 24.15
CA SER A 34 35.45 23.23 24.15
C SER A 34 34.01 22.96 23.73
N SER A 35 33.09 23.01 24.68
CA SER A 35 31.68 23.16 24.39
C SER A 35 31.49 24.51 23.71
N ILE A 36 31.35 24.47 22.38
CA ILE A 36 30.63 25.52 21.64
C ILE A 36 29.37 25.79 22.48
N PRO A 37 29.11 27.04 22.91
CA PRO A 37 27.88 27.32 23.62
C PRO A 37 26.75 27.01 22.65
N PHE A 38 26.07 25.89 22.90
CA PHE A 38 24.76 25.59 22.37
C PHE A 38 23.92 26.79 22.79
N ALA A 39 23.74 27.73 21.86
CA ALA A 39 23.07 28.99 22.10
C ALA A 39 21.78 28.66 22.84
N SER A 40 21.79 29.04 24.11
CA SER A 40 20.69 28.89 25.03
C SER A 40 19.48 29.42 24.30
N LYS A 41 18.48 28.56 24.23
CA LYS A 41 17.13 28.90 23.82
C LYS A 41 16.67 29.98 24.80
N GLU A 42 16.96 31.24 24.50
CA GLU A 42 16.40 32.37 25.20
C GLU A 42 14.89 32.27 25.03
N MET A 43 14.24 31.80 26.09
CA MET A 43 12.82 31.96 26.29
C MET A 43 12.58 33.47 26.36
N ARG A 44 12.17 34.06 25.23
CA ARG A 44 11.58 35.40 25.26
C ARG A 44 10.33 35.32 26.12
N GLY A 45 10.43 35.77 27.37
CA GLY A 45 9.27 36.13 28.17
C GLY A 45 8.54 37.28 27.49
N PHE A 46 7.21 37.22 27.45
CA PHE A 46 6.28 38.22 26.89
C PHE A 46 5.90 38.15 25.40
N ALA A 47 5.92 36.97 24.77
CA ALA A 47 5.11 36.77 23.54
C ALA A 47 4.04 35.70 23.79
N SER A 48 2.78 36.13 23.94
CA SER A 48 1.59 35.26 24.03
C SER A 48 1.16 34.68 22.67
N SER A 49 1.83 35.07 21.58
CA SER A 49 1.51 34.61 20.24
C SER A 49 2.21 33.30 19.92
N SER A 50 1.43 32.35 19.39
CA SER A 50 1.93 31.06 18.88
C SER A 50 3.10 31.26 17.92
N ARG A 51 4.16 30.43 18.02
CA ARG A 51 5.29 30.44 17.07
C ARG A 51 4.76 30.43 15.63
N CYS A 52 4.85 31.55 14.94
CA CYS A 52 4.63 31.59 13.51
C CYS A 52 5.81 30.91 12.82
N GLU A 53 5.55 29.87 12.03
CA GLU A 53 6.60 29.13 11.29
C GLU A 53 7.34 30.00 10.24
N ALA A 54 6.82 31.19 9.93
CA ALA A 54 7.47 32.20 9.09
C ALA A 54 6.97 33.61 9.47
N THR A 55 7.81 34.63 9.28
CA THR A 55 7.44 36.04 9.45
C THR A 55 6.49 36.51 8.34
N ILE A 56 5.72 37.57 8.59
CA ILE A 56 4.80 38.14 7.59
C ILE A 56 5.55 38.53 6.31
N GLN A 57 6.73 39.13 6.42
CA GLN A 57 7.57 39.47 5.26
C GLN A 57 8.04 38.24 4.49
N GLN A 58 8.33 37.11 5.15
CA GLN A 58 8.65 35.85 4.49
C GLN A 58 7.45 35.29 3.73
N VAL A 59 6.25 35.38 4.31
CA VAL A 59 5.00 34.98 3.64
C VAL A 59 4.70 35.88 2.44
N LEU A 60 4.87 37.20 2.58
CA LEU A 60 4.73 38.17 1.48
C LEU A 60 5.73 37.89 0.33
N ARG A 61 6.93 37.39 0.65
CA ARG A 61 7.94 36.93 -0.32
C ARG A 61 7.68 35.52 -0.89
N GLY A 62 6.56 34.88 -0.55
CA GLY A 62 6.18 33.58 -1.10
C GLY A 62 6.78 32.35 -0.39
N ALA A 63 7.08 32.43 0.91
CA ALA A 63 7.60 31.30 1.68
C ALA A 63 6.67 30.07 1.69
N ARG A 64 5.36 30.24 1.53
CA ARG A 64 4.38 29.14 1.52
C ARG A 64 4.24 28.56 0.11
N LYS A 65 4.68 27.32 -0.10
CA LYS A 65 4.53 26.58 -1.37
C LYS A 65 3.64 25.36 -1.16
N SER A 66 2.67 25.15 -2.05
CA SER A 66 1.86 23.93 -2.05
C SER A 66 2.65 22.77 -2.65
N SER A 67 2.62 21.60 -1.99
CA SER A 67 3.25 20.40 -2.55
C SER A 67 2.36 19.79 -3.64
N LYS A 68 2.89 19.63 -4.85
CA LYS A 68 2.18 18.97 -5.94
C LYS A 68 2.27 17.46 -5.79
N ARG A 69 1.13 16.77 -5.72
CA ARG A 69 1.06 15.29 -5.69
C ARG A 69 0.93 14.75 -7.11
N LYS A 70 1.74 13.73 -7.44
CA LYS A 70 1.62 13.01 -8.72
C LYS A 70 0.54 11.94 -8.58
N SER A 71 -0.28 11.77 -9.61
CA SER A 71 -1.31 10.73 -9.61
C SER A 71 -0.69 9.33 -9.67
N THR A 72 -1.31 8.39 -8.97
CA THR A 72 -0.92 6.97 -9.03
C THR A 72 -1.24 6.34 -10.38
N VAL A 73 -2.15 6.94 -11.16
CA VAL A 73 -2.68 6.42 -12.43
C VAL A 73 -2.72 7.51 -13.51
N PRO A 74 -1.56 8.02 -13.96
CA PRO A 74 -1.49 9.18 -14.86
C PRO A 74 -2.11 8.93 -16.23
N LEU A 75 -2.15 7.70 -16.72
CA LEU A 75 -2.59 7.37 -18.09
C LEU A 75 -4.11 7.27 -18.23
N LEU A 76 -4.86 7.41 -17.13
CA LEU A 76 -6.32 7.44 -17.18
C LEU A 76 -6.89 8.86 -17.31
N ASP A 77 -6.07 9.91 -17.36
CA ASP A 77 -6.51 11.32 -17.52
C ASP A 77 -7.73 11.68 -16.64
N ASN A 78 -7.65 11.36 -15.35
CA ASN A 78 -8.73 11.56 -14.36
C ASN A 78 -10.04 10.80 -14.62
N CYS A 79 -10.09 9.89 -15.61
CA CYS A 79 -11.19 8.95 -15.78
C CYS A 79 -11.06 7.75 -14.82
N PHE A 80 -12.20 7.18 -14.41
CA PHE A 80 -12.21 5.97 -13.57
C PHE A 80 -11.72 4.72 -14.30
N GLN A 81 -12.08 4.60 -15.57
CA GLN A 81 -11.76 3.47 -16.45
C GLN A 81 -11.61 3.94 -17.89
N LYS A 82 -10.79 3.22 -18.68
CA LYS A 82 -10.62 3.48 -20.11
C LYS A 82 -10.63 2.18 -20.92
N LYS A 83 -11.22 2.25 -22.12
CA LYS A 83 -11.18 1.17 -23.11
C LYS A 83 -9.76 1.02 -23.64
N ALA A 84 -9.36 -0.21 -23.89
CA ALA A 84 -8.05 -0.54 -24.41
C ALA A 84 -8.08 -1.78 -25.31
N VAL A 85 -7.06 -1.93 -26.14
CA VAL A 85 -6.84 -3.12 -26.97
C VAL A 85 -5.57 -3.82 -26.50
N CYS A 86 -5.64 -5.13 -26.33
CA CYS A 86 -4.47 -5.95 -25.98
C CYS A 86 -3.50 -6.02 -27.16
N ALA A 87 -2.26 -5.60 -26.92
CA ALA A 87 -1.16 -5.75 -27.87
C ALA A 87 -0.49 -7.13 -27.73
N LYS A 88 -0.21 -7.55 -26.48
CA LYS A 88 0.30 -8.90 -26.19
C LYS A 88 -0.11 -9.35 -24.80
N VAL A 89 -0.34 -10.65 -24.64
CA VAL A 89 -0.68 -11.30 -23.37
C VAL A 89 0.46 -12.24 -23.00
N TYR A 90 1.01 -12.08 -21.80
CA TYR A 90 2.16 -12.86 -21.35
C TYR A 90 2.20 -12.97 -19.82
N THR A 91 3.19 -13.68 -19.31
CA THR A 91 3.36 -13.86 -17.88
C THR A 91 4.66 -13.24 -17.39
N THR A 92 4.64 -12.74 -16.15
CA THR A 92 5.79 -12.08 -15.52
C THR A 92 6.02 -12.62 -14.12
N LYS A 93 7.29 -12.79 -13.73
CA LYS A 93 7.64 -13.13 -12.34
C LYS A 93 7.59 -11.87 -11.45
N PRO A 94 7.11 -11.98 -10.20
CA PRO A 94 7.07 -10.87 -9.25
C PRO A 94 8.46 -10.50 -8.71
N ARG A 95 8.55 -9.35 -8.03
CA ARG A 95 9.72 -8.98 -7.23
C ARG A 95 9.85 -9.91 -6.03
N LYS A 96 11.10 -10.25 -5.65
CA LYS A 96 11.44 -10.88 -4.36
C LYS A 96 10.79 -10.06 -3.23
N PRO A 97 10.17 -10.65 -2.20
CA PRO A 97 10.24 -12.02 -1.67
C PRO A 97 9.29 -13.04 -2.30
N ASN A 98 8.39 -12.61 -3.18
CA ASN A 98 7.32 -13.45 -3.68
C ASN A 98 7.80 -14.31 -4.87
N SER A 99 7.20 -15.48 -5.05
CA SER A 99 7.39 -16.35 -6.20
C SER A 99 6.02 -16.77 -6.75
N ALA A 100 5.76 -16.46 -8.02
CA ALA A 100 4.51 -16.83 -8.71
C ALA A 100 4.65 -16.57 -10.21
N VAL A 101 3.69 -17.05 -10.99
CA VAL A 101 3.48 -16.64 -12.39
C VAL A 101 2.30 -15.67 -12.42
N ARG A 102 2.55 -14.39 -12.70
CA ARG A 102 1.50 -13.38 -12.79
C ARG A 102 1.09 -13.17 -14.24
N LYS A 103 -0.21 -13.18 -14.51
CA LYS A 103 -0.78 -13.00 -15.86
C LYS A 103 -0.98 -11.51 -16.12
N VAL A 104 -0.43 -11.02 -17.23
CA VAL A 104 -0.33 -9.59 -17.53
C VAL A 104 -0.57 -9.37 -19.03
N ALA A 105 -1.13 -8.22 -19.39
CA ALA A 105 -1.27 -7.81 -20.79
C ALA A 105 -0.60 -6.45 -21.02
N ARG A 106 0.07 -6.30 -22.16
CA ARG A 106 0.38 -4.98 -22.73
C ARG A 106 -0.85 -4.51 -23.47
N VAL A 107 -1.34 -3.34 -23.11
CA VAL A 107 -2.59 -2.76 -23.62
C VAL A 107 -2.32 -1.37 -24.19
N LYS A 108 -2.94 -1.05 -25.32
CA LYS A 108 -2.98 0.29 -25.89
C LYS A 108 -4.31 0.93 -25.47
N LEU A 109 -4.25 1.96 -24.63
CA LEU A 109 -5.45 2.70 -24.20
C LEU A 109 -6.02 3.49 -25.38
N SER A 110 -7.29 3.88 -25.27
CA SER A 110 -7.95 4.79 -26.23
C SER A 110 -7.19 6.10 -26.47
N ASN A 111 -6.41 6.57 -25.49
CA ASN A 111 -5.61 7.81 -25.59
C ASN A 111 -4.29 7.61 -26.37
N GLY A 112 -4.05 6.41 -26.91
CA GLY A 112 -2.83 6.05 -27.63
C GLY A 112 -1.69 5.56 -26.73
N SER A 113 -1.72 5.82 -25.42
CA SER A 113 -0.66 5.39 -24.50
C SER A 113 -0.64 3.86 -24.31
N MET A 114 0.57 3.28 -24.39
CA MET A 114 0.79 1.86 -24.14
C MET A 114 1.15 1.60 -22.69
N THR A 115 0.46 0.63 -22.09
CA THR A 115 0.52 0.36 -20.66
C THR A 115 0.57 -1.13 -20.40
N THR A 116 1.10 -1.53 -19.25
CA THR A 116 1.05 -2.92 -18.78
C THR A 116 -0.03 -3.05 -17.70
N ALA A 117 -1.00 -3.94 -17.90
CA ALA A 117 -2.15 -4.13 -17.02
C ALA A 117 -2.21 -5.57 -16.46
N TYR A 118 -2.49 -5.69 -15.16
CA TYR A 118 -2.63 -6.98 -14.49
C TYR A 118 -4.00 -7.62 -14.77
N ILE A 119 -4.01 -8.92 -15.02
CA ILE A 119 -5.24 -9.70 -15.21
C ILE A 119 -5.60 -10.37 -13.89
N PRO A 120 -6.71 -9.96 -13.22
CA PRO A 120 -7.05 -10.51 -11.92
C PRO A 120 -7.82 -11.84 -12.03
N GLY A 121 -7.61 -12.71 -11.03
CA GLY A 121 -8.30 -13.98 -10.88
C GLY A 121 -7.57 -15.16 -11.50
N GLU A 122 -8.28 -16.29 -11.56
CA GLU A 122 -7.80 -17.53 -12.16
C GLU A 122 -8.29 -17.64 -13.61
N GLY A 123 -7.43 -18.16 -14.48
CA GLY A 123 -7.73 -18.26 -15.92
C GLY A 123 -7.98 -16.90 -16.60
N HIS A 124 -7.92 -16.87 -17.93
CA HIS A 124 -8.34 -15.73 -18.75
C HIS A 124 -8.51 -16.19 -20.20
N ASN A 125 -9.33 -15.45 -20.96
CA ASN A 125 -9.60 -15.70 -22.36
C ASN A 125 -8.96 -14.66 -23.29
N LEU A 126 -8.07 -13.79 -22.77
CA LEU A 126 -7.52 -12.70 -23.58
C LEU A 126 -6.50 -13.24 -24.58
N GLN A 127 -6.62 -12.72 -25.79
CA GLN A 127 -5.71 -12.93 -26.89
C GLN A 127 -5.16 -11.56 -27.33
N GLU A 128 -4.34 -11.57 -28.36
CA GLU A 128 -3.99 -10.34 -29.07
C GLU A 128 -5.25 -9.73 -29.69
N HIS A 129 -5.30 -8.40 -29.76
CA HIS A 129 -6.45 -7.62 -30.27
C HIS A 129 -7.75 -7.68 -29.47
N SER A 130 -7.83 -8.49 -28.41
CA SER A 130 -8.99 -8.46 -27.51
C SER A 130 -9.17 -7.07 -26.91
N VAL A 131 -10.42 -6.61 -26.88
CA VAL A 131 -10.83 -5.32 -26.34
C VAL A 131 -11.18 -5.48 -24.87
N VAL A 132 -10.58 -4.63 -24.03
CA VAL A 132 -10.67 -4.74 -22.58
C VAL A 132 -10.90 -3.39 -21.92
N LEU A 133 -11.47 -3.43 -20.71
CA LEU A 133 -11.70 -2.25 -19.90
C LEU A 133 -10.66 -2.20 -18.78
N VAL A 134 -9.89 -1.12 -18.72
CA VAL A 134 -8.77 -0.94 -17.79
C VAL A 134 -9.16 0.05 -16.71
N ARG A 135 -8.83 -0.27 -15.46
CA ARG A 135 -8.98 0.62 -14.30
C ARG A 135 -7.69 0.79 -13.52
N GLY A 136 -7.69 1.76 -12.63
CA GLY A 136 -6.60 1.99 -11.70
C GLY A 136 -6.42 0.85 -10.68
N GLY A 137 -5.23 0.82 -10.08
CA GLY A 137 -4.91 -0.07 -8.96
C GLY A 137 -3.88 -1.12 -9.33
N GLY A 138 -2.60 -0.78 -9.17
CA GLY A 138 -1.49 -1.65 -9.55
C GLY A 138 -1.38 -2.97 -8.77
N ALA A 139 -0.53 -3.84 -9.27
CA ALA A 139 -0.09 -5.03 -8.55
C ALA A 139 1.20 -4.68 -7.80
N LYS A 140 1.16 -4.68 -6.45
CA LYS A 140 2.31 -4.30 -5.60
C LYS A 140 3.56 -5.15 -5.88
N ASP A 141 3.34 -6.41 -6.24
CA ASP A 141 4.40 -7.38 -6.51
C ASP A 141 5.15 -7.15 -7.82
N LEU A 142 4.51 -6.47 -8.79
CA LEU A 142 5.04 -6.32 -10.14
C LEU A 142 5.51 -4.88 -10.38
N PRO A 143 6.80 -4.66 -10.66
CA PRO A 143 7.27 -3.33 -11.01
C PRO A 143 6.65 -2.89 -12.35
N GLY A 144 6.25 -1.61 -12.43
CA GLY A 144 5.68 -1.02 -13.65
C GLY A 144 4.22 -1.36 -13.96
N VAL A 145 3.59 -2.31 -13.25
CA VAL A 145 2.18 -2.70 -13.48
C VAL A 145 1.25 -1.89 -12.58
N ARG A 146 0.83 -0.72 -13.07
CA ARG A 146 0.02 0.26 -12.31
C ARG A 146 -1.50 0.10 -12.47
N TYR A 147 -1.93 -0.73 -13.41
CA TYR A 147 -3.34 -0.85 -13.81
C TYR A 147 -3.83 -2.30 -13.76
N LYS A 148 -5.15 -2.46 -13.70
CA LYS A 148 -5.84 -3.76 -13.69
C LYS A 148 -6.92 -3.79 -14.76
N ILE A 149 -7.11 -4.96 -15.36
CA ILE A 149 -8.23 -5.19 -16.27
C ILE A 149 -9.47 -5.58 -15.46
N ILE A 150 -10.63 -5.05 -15.83
CA ILE A 150 -11.93 -5.39 -15.23
C ILE A 150 -12.42 -6.71 -15.82
N ARG A 151 -12.88 -7.64 -14.98
CA ARG A 151 -13.46 -8.92 -15.41
C ARG A 151 -14.95 -8.77 -15.71
N GLY A 152 -15.45 -9.56 -16.65
CA GLY A 152 -16.85 -9.55 -17.07
C GLY A 152 -17.23 -8.30 -17.87
N ALA A 153 -16.26 -7.64 -18.50
CA ALA A 153 -16.44 -6.44 -19.29
C ALA A 153 -15.75 -6.60 -20.66
N LEU A 154 -16.44 -6.19 -21.73
CA LEU A 154 -15.99 -6.38 -23.11
C LEU A 154 -15.62 -7.84 -23.37
N ASP A 155 -14.44 -8.12 -23.94
CA ASP A 155 -14.05 -9.48 -24.36
C ASP A 155 -13.50 -10.32 -23.18
N LEU A 156 -13.33 -9.72 -21.99
CA LEU A 156 -12.83 -10.45 -20.83
C LEU A 156 -13.95 -11.08 -20.01
N ASN A 157 -14.09 -12.40 -20.16
CA ASN A 157 -15.04 -13.20 -19.38
C ASN A 157 -14.76 -13.18 -17.86
N GLY A 158 -15.81 -13.46 -17.08
CA GLY A 158 -15.71 -13.65 -15.64
C GLY A 158 -14.79 -14.82 -15.24
N VAL A 159 -14.49 -14.97 -13.95
CA VAL A 159 -13.76 -16.16 -13.46
C VAL A 159 -14.73 -17.33 -13.31
N ALA A 160 -14.46 -18.46 -13.96
CA ALA A 160 -15.32 -19.63 -13.86
C ALA A 160 -15.41 -20.16 -12.42
N GLY A 161 -16.59 -20.63 -11.99
CA GLY A 161 -16.78 -21.29 -10.69
C GLY A 161 -16.59 -20.40 -9.45
N ARG A 162 -16.46 -19.08 -9.59
CA ARG A 162 -16.25 -18.19 -8.43
C ARG A 162 -17.53 -18.08 -7.57
N ILE A 163 -17.47 -18.52 -6.32
CA ILE A 163 -18.59 -18.41 -5.37
C ILE A 163 -18.51 -17.11 -4.55
N SER A 164 -17.30 -16.71 -4.12
CA SER A 164 -17.06 -15.51 -3.29
C SER A 164 -16.52 -14.33 -4.10
N ALA A 165 -16.80 -13.09 -3.65
CA ALA A 165 -16.38 -11.85 -4.30
C ALA A 165 -16.72 -11.76 -5.81
N ARG A 166 -17.86 -12.35 -6.20
CA ARG A 166 -18.28 -12.52 -7.60
C ARG A 166 -18.36 -11.22 -8.40
N SER A 167 -18.83 -10.15 -7.76
CA SER A 167 -18.95 -8.82 -8.39
C SER A 167 -17.61 -8.27 -8.86
N LYS A 168 -16.52 -8.57 -8.15
CA LYS A 168 -15.16 -8.13 -8.53
C LYS A 168 -14.60 -8.89 -9.73
N PHE A 169 -15.05 -10.13 -9.92
CA PHE A 169 -14.55 -11.04 -10.97
C PHE A 169 -15.57 -11.27 -12.10
N GLY A 170 -16.65 -10.48 -12.16
CA GLY A 170 -17.60 -10.50 -13.28
C GLY A 170 -18.45 -11.76 -13.37
N VAL A 171 -18.84 -12.36 -12.23
CA VAL A 171 -19.58 -13.63 -12.20
C VAL A 171 -21.00 -13.40 -11.69
N LYS A 172 -22.00 -13.93 -12.41
CA LYS A 172 -23.42 -13.85 -12.00
C LYS A 172 -23.71 -14.82 -10.84
N LYS A 173 -24.80 -14.58 -10.10
CA LYS A 173 -25.26 -15.51 -9.08
C LYS A 173 -25.77 -16.79 -9.75
N ALA A 174 -25.19 -17.94 -9.38
CA ALA A 174 -25.68 -19.24 -9.81
C ALA A 174 -27.15 -19.40 -9.37
N LYS A 175 -27.97 -19.96 -10.25
CA LYS A 175 -29.33 -20.39 -9.89
C LYS A 175 -29.19 -21.60 -8.95
N LYS A 176 -29.85 -21.53 -7.81
CA LYS A 176 -29.96 -22.65 -6.86
C LYS A 176 -31.20 -23.45 -7.21
#